data_AF-A0A2S7TY96-F1
#
_entry.id   AF-A0A2S7TY96-F1
#
_cell.length_a   1.000
_cell.length_b   1.000
_cell.length_c   1.000
_cell.angle_alpha   90.00
_cell.angle_beta   90.00
_cell.angle_gamma   90.00
#
_symmetry.space_group_name_H-M   'P 1'
#
loop_
_entity.id
_entity.type
_entity.pdbx_description
1 polymer ?
#
loop_
_entity_poly.entity_id
_entity_poly.type
_entity_poly.pdbx_seq_one_letter_code
_entity_poly.pdbx_strand_id
1 'polypeptide(L)'
;MEFPQIIQGGMGIGISSWQLARSVSLKGQIGIVSSTAIELVLIRKLQMGDLGGHLRRAFKAFPDQSVIARLLEKYFIEGGKSDDQLFLPKPMASEKMCWRLKELIIVANFTEVYLAKEGHEGLVGINFLHKIQSPLLPALYGAMLANVDIVAVGAGIPLEIPKIIDGLCRGEEVTFTLHVQGTKNEHLLTFDPQTALSEVFTPTKRPLF
;
A
#
# COMPACT_ATOMS: atom_id res chain seq x y z
N MET A 1 -18.54 -9.73 18.17
CA MET A 1 -18.43 -9.37 16.74
C MET A 1 -18.45 -10.68 15.98
N GLU A 2 -19.40 -10.88 15.09
CA GLU A 2 -19.45 -12.10 14.27
C GLU A 2 -18.67 -11.82 12.98
N PHE A 3 -17.66 -12.65 12.69
CA PHE A 3 -16.84 -12.49 11.49
C PHE A 3 -17.51 -13.12 10.28
N PRO A 4 -17.38 -12.53 9.08
CA PRO A 4 -17.78 -13.19 7.86
C PRO A 4 -17.10 -14.55 7.68
N GLN A 5 -17.80 -15.50 7.07
CA GLN A 5 -17.33 -16.88 6.91
C GLN A 5 -16.24 -17.04 5.85
N ILE A 6 -16.14 -16.09 4.91
CA ILE A 6 -15.22 -16.14 3.79
C ILE A 6 -14.24 -14.97 3.85
N ILE A 7 -12.96 -15.30 3.73
CA ILE A 7 -11.88 -14.37 3.44
C ILE A 7 -11.37 -14.67 2.04
N GLN A 8 -11.49 -13.70 1.12
CA GLN A 8 -10.86 -13.80 -0.19
C GLN A 8 -9.34 -13.63 -0.04
N GLY A 9 -8.55 -14.54 -0.62
CA GLY A 9 -7.09 -14.48 -0.51
C GLY A 9 -6.48 -13.30 -1.28
N GLY A 10 -5.53 -12.57 -0.66
CA GLY A 10 -4.87 -11.40 -1.25
C GLY A 10 -3.57 -11.69 -2.00
N MET A 11 -3.59 -12.55 -3.02
CA MET A 11 -2.37 -13.00 -3.73
C MET A 11 -2.19 -12.35 -5.11
N GLY A 12 -0.95 -12.39 -5.61
CA GLY A 12 -0.56 -11.96 -6.95
C GLY A 12 -0.35 -10.45 -7.10
N ILE A 13 0.18 -10.04 -8.25
CA ILE A 13 0.36 -8.63 -8.62
C ILE A 13 -0.84 -8.21 -9.46
N GLY A 14 -1.68 -7.32 -8.94
CA GLY A 14 -2.88 -6.82 -9.63
C GLY A 14 -4.03 -7.83 -9.81
N ILE A 15 -3.87 -9.08 -9.34
CA ILE A 15 -4.94 -10.10 -9.36
C ILE A 15 -5.97 -9.80 -8.27
N SER A 16 -5.51 -9.69 -7.02
CA SER A 16 -6.33 -9.26 -5.89
C SER A 16 -6.38 -7.73 -5.84
N SER A 17 -7.00 -7.13 -6.84
CA SER A 17 -7.17 -5.67 -6.96
C SER A 17 -8.36 -5.16 -6.14
N TRP A 18 -8.45 -3.83 -6.02
CA TRP A 18 -9.54 -3.15 -5.34
C TRP A 18 -10.91 -3.54 -5.90
N GLN A 19 -11.04 -3.82 -7.20
CA GLN A 19 -12.32 -4.24 -7.77
C GLN A 19 -12.80 -5.57 -7.21
N LEU A 20 -11.90 -6.55 -7.08
CA LEU A 20 -12.22 -7.85 -6.51
C LEU A 20 -12.53 -7.72 -5.02
N ALA A 21 -11.64 -7.07 -4.26
CA ALA A 21 -11.81 -6.86 -2.83
C ALA A 21 -13.12 -6.12 -2.51
N ARG A 22 -13.44 -5.06 -3.27
CA ARG A 22 -14.71 -4.32 -3.16
C ARG A 22 -15.91 -5.21 -3.45
N SER A 23 -15.85 -6.00 -4.52
CA SER A 23 -16.95 -6.89 -4.90
C SER A 23 -17.24 -7.94 -3.82
N VAL A 24 -16.20 -8.50 -3.20
CA VAL A 24 -16.33 -9.44 -2.08
C VAL A 24 -16.89 -8.75 -0.83
N SER A 25 -16.38 -7.56 -0.52
CA SER A 25 -16.82 -6.76 0.64
C SER A 25 -18.30 -6.38 0.55
N LEU A 26 -18.77 -5.99 -0.64
CA LEU A 26 -20.17 -5.70 -0.92
C LEU A 26 -21.10 -6.91 -0.77
N LYS A 27 -20.56 -8.14 -0.80
CA LYS A 27 -21.31 -9.38 -0.53
C LYS A 27 -21.28 -9.77 0.95
N GLY A 28 -20.79 -8.89 1.82
CA GLY A 28 -20.71 -9.13 3.27
C GLY A 28 -19.59 -10.09 3.67
N GLN A 29 -18.65 -10.39 2.77
CA GLN A 29 -17.46 -11.20 3.05
C GLN A 29 -16.23 -10.30 3.19
N ILE A 30 -15.09 -10.85 3.61
CA ILE A 30 -13.86 -10.05 3.75
C ILE A 30 -13.13 -10.00 2.41
N GLY A 31 -13.08 -8.80 1.80
CA GLY A 31 -12.29 -8.55 0.60
C GLY A 31 -10.86 -8.15 0.93
N ILE A 32 -9.86 -8.75 0.27
CA ILE A 32 -8.44 -8.49 0.54
C ILE A 32 -7.74 -8.01 -0.73
N VAL A 33 -7.12 -6.82 -0.67
CA VAL A 33 -6.22 -6.36 -1.73
C VAL A 33 -4.80 -6.90 -1.52
N SER A 34 -4.04 -7.12 -2.60
CA SER A 34 -2.63 -7.51 -2.52
C SER A 34 -1.71 -6.30 -2.58
N SER A 35 -0.79 -6.17 -1.63
CA SER A 35 0.25 -5.14 -1.63
C SER A 35 1.39 -5.43 -2.63
N THR A 36 1.47 -6.67 -3.14
CA THR A 36 2.63 -7.15 -3.90
C THR A 36 2.89 -6.33 -5.16
N ALA A 37 4.00 -5.59 -5.18
CA ALA A 37 4.44 -4.74 -6.29
C ALA A 37 3.37 -3.76 -6.80
N ILE A 38 2.43 -3.38 -5.94
CA ILE A 38 1.26 -2.59 -6.32
C ILE A 38 1.62 -1.18 -6.79
N GLU A 39 2.75 -0.66 -6.32
CA GLU A 39 3.32 0.61 -6.75
C GLU A 39 3.79 0.58 -8.19
N LEU A 40 4.20 -0.59 -8.71
CA LEU A 40 4.48 -0.76 -10.14
C LEU A 40 3.18 -0.71 -10.94
N VAL A 41 2.13 -1.40 -10.47
CA VAL A 41 0.81 -1.40 -11.14
C VAL A 41 0.24 0.01 -11.20
N LEU A 42 0.35 0.79 -10.12
CA LEU A 42 -0.10 2.18 -10.07
C LEU A 42 0.58 3.03 -11.15
N ILE A 43 1.92 3.03 -11.23
CA ILE A 43 2.61 3.87 -12.24
C ILE A 43 2.33 3.41 -13.67
N ARG A 44 2.03 2.13 -13.90
CA ARG A 44 1.64 1.61 -15.21
C ARG A 44 0.26 2.13 -15.60
N LYS A 45 -0.71 2.08 -14.68
CA LYS A 45 -2.06 2.64 -14.88
C LYS A 45 -2.04 4.16 -15.12
N LEU A 46 -1.16 4.91 -14.45
CA LEU A 46 -0.98 6.35 -14.71
C LEU A 46 -0.43 6.63 -16.11
N GLN A 47 0.55 5.84 -16.56
CA GLN A 47 1.10 5.95 -17.91
C GLN A 47 0.12 5.47 -18.99
N MET A 48 -0.88 4.67 -18.62
CA MET A 48 -2.03 4.34 -19.46
C MET A 48 -3.16 5.39 -19.37
N GLY A 49 -2.91 6.51 -18.69
CA GLY A 49 -3.78 7.68 -18.66
C GLY A 49 -4.94 7.62 -17.69
N ASP A 50 -5.01 6.61 -16.80
CA ASP A 50 -6.09 6.47 -15.81
C ASP A 50 -7.47 6.76 -16.45
N LEU A 51 -7.79 6.08 -17.55
CA LEU A 51 -8.96 6.39 -18.39
C LEU A 51 -10.29 6.41 -17.62
N GLY A 52 -10.42 5.54 -16.60
CA GLY A 52 -11.59 5.50 -15.71
C GLY A 52 -11.57 6.55 -14.58
N GLY A 53 -10.50 7.34 -14.48
CA GLY A 53 -10.31 8.37 -13.46
C GLY A 53 -10.25 7.82 -12.03
N HIS A 54 -10.05 6.51 -11.84
CA HIS A 54 -10.12 5.88 -10.53
C HIS A 54 -8.94 6.27 -9.66
N LEU A 55 -7.72 6.28 -10.21
CA LEU A 55 -6.54 6.66 -9.45
C LEU A 55 -6.59 8.13 -9.06
N ARG A 56 -6.88 9.01 -10.03
CA ARG A 56 -7.03 10.45 -9.76
C ARG A 56 -8.14 10.74 -8.77
N ARG A 57 -9.22 9.93 -8.73
CA ARG A 57 -10.26 10.04 -7.69
C ARG A 57 -9.73 9.69 -6.30
N ALA A 58 -8.99 8.59 -6.15
CA ALA A 58 -8.35 8.24 -4.87
C ALA A 58 -7.32 9.28 -4.43
N PHE A 59 -6.56 9.82 -5.38
CA PHE A 59 -5.53 10.84 -5.11
C PHE A 59 -6.10 12.11 -4.49
N LYS A 60 -7.32 12.52 -4.86
CA LYS A 60 -8.00 13.66 -4.23
C LYS A 60 -8.26 13.47 -2.73
N ALA A 61 -8.33 12.23 -2.26
CA ALA A 61 -8.52 11.89 -0.85
C ALA A 61 -7.20 11.63 -0.11
N PHE A 62 -6.07 11.58 -0.82
CA PHE A 62 -4.78 11.37 -0.19
C PHE A 62 -4.38 12.61 0.63
N PRO A 63 -3.84 12.47 1.86
CA PRO A 63 -3.61 13.61 2.74
C PRO A 63 -2.59 14.63 2.18
N ASP A 64 -1.48 14.17 1.59
CA ASP A 64 -0.43 15.07 1.07
C ASP A 64 -0.54 15.24 -0.45
N GLN A 65 -1.22 16.30 -0.88
CA GLN A 65 -1.41 16.62 -2.30
C GLN A 65 -0.10 17.01 -3.02
N SER A 66 0.94 17.41 -2.29
CA SER A 66 2.25 17.73 -2.89
C SER A 66 2.91 16.47 -3.46
N VAL A 67 2.76 15.33 -2.76
CA VAL A 67 3.23 14.02 -3.23
C VAL A 67 2.51 13.62 -4.51
N ILE A 68 1.18 13.78 -4.53
CA ILE A 68 0.35 13.49 -5.70
C ILE A 68 0.79 14.31 -6.91
N ALA A 69 1.01 15.62 -6.73
CA ALA A 69 1.45 16.51 -7.81
C ALA A 69 2.75 16.00 -8.44
N ARG A 70 3.76 15.63 -7.64
CA ARG A 70 5.04 15.08 -8.11
C ARG A 70 4.87 13.74 -8.84
N LEU A 71 3.97 12.88 -8.37
CA LEU A 71 3.70 11.58 -9.01
C LEU A 71 3.00 11.74 -10.35
N LEU A 72 2.01 12.63 -10.45
CA LEU A 72 1.32 12.93 -11.69
C LEU A 72 2.26 13.57 -12.71
N GLU A 73 3.03 14.58 -12.30
CA GLU A 73 4.04 15.22 -13.15
C GLU A 73 5.01 14.20 -13.77
N LYS A 74 5.41 13.19 -12.99
CA LYS A 74 6.40 12.20 -13.43
C LYS A 74 5.83 11.05 -14.25
N TYR A 75 4.63 10.56 -13.92
CA TYR A 75 4.14 9.27 -14.42
C TYR A 75 2.82 9.33 -15.18
N PHE A 76 2.06 10.42 -15.08
CA PHE A 76 0.77 10.51 -15.75
C PHE A 76 0.94 10.94 -17.21
N ILE A 77 0.24 10.24 -18.11
CA ILE A 77 0.20 10.59 -19.54
C ILE A 77 -1.27 10.71 -19.90
N GLU A 78 -1.76 11.93 -20.14
CA GLU A 78 -3.16 12.17 -20.53
C GLU A 78 -3.49 11.38 -21.81
N GLY A 79 -4.60 10.62 -21.80
CA GLY A 79 -4.95 9.71 -22.90
C GLY A 79 -4.13 8.43 -23.01
N GLY A 80 -3.06 8.30 -22.22
CA GLY A 80 -2.16 7.14 -22.18
C GLY A 80 -0.97 7.25 -23.14
N LYS A 81 0.06 6.45 -22.87
CA LYS A 81 1.24 6.29 -23.72
C LYS A 81 0.85 5.75 -25.11
N SER A 82 1.63 6.06 -26.14
CA SER A 82 1.51 5.37 -27.43
C SER A 82 1.96 3.90 -27.31
N ASP A 83 1.56 3.06 -28.28
CA ASP A 83 1.88 1.64 -28.27
C ASP A 83 3.40 1.38 -28.29
N ASP A 84 4.15 2.15 -29.10
CA ASP A 84 5.60 2.05 -29.25
C ASP A 84 6.40 2.66 -28.09
N GLN A 85 5.76 3.47 -27.23
CA GLN A 85 6.42 4.07 -26.09
C GLN A 85 6.63 3.04 -24.97
N LEU A 86 7.89 2.91 -24.53
CA LEU A 86 8.23 2.10 -23.36
C LEU A 86 7.73 2.74 -22.07
N PHE A 87 7.36 1.89 -21.11
CA PHE A 87 6.98 2.35 -19.80
C PHE A 87 8.18 2.86 -18.97
N LEU A 88 8.04 4.05 -18.40
CA LEU A 88 8.97 4.58 -17.40
C LEU A 88 9.04 3.67 -16.17
N PRO A 89 10.24 3.27 -15.71
CA PRO A 89 10.39 2.40 -14.56
C PRO A 89 10.18 3.13 -13.22
N LYS A 90 10.00 2.34 -12.15
CA LYS A 90 10.16 2.81 -10.77
C LYS A 90 11.59 2.57 -10.26
N PRO A 91 12.07 3.31 -9.26
CA PRO A 91 13.30 2.96 -8.54
C PRO A 91 13.20 1.56 -7.91
N MET A 92 14.33 0.85 -7.82
CA MET A 92 14.41 -0.44 -7.14
C MET A 92 14.38 -0.25 -5.63
N ALA A 93 13.64 -1.11 -4.92
CA ALA A 93 13.61 -1.10 -3.46
C ALA A 93 14.90 -1.73 -2.91
N SER A 94 15.49 -1.10 -1.90
CA SER A 94 16.71 -1.54 -1.21
C SER A 94 16.59 -1.25 0.29
N GLU A 95 17.59 -1.67 1.08
CA GLU A 95 17.67 -1.36 2.52
C GLU A 95 17.57 0.15 2.80
N LYS A 96 18.32 0.96 2.04
CA LYS A 96 18.22 2.43 2.07
C LYS A 96 17.30 2.93 0.97
N MET A 97 16.01 2.94 1.25
CA MET A 97 15.00 3.41 0.32
C MET A 97 15.00 4.95 0.20
N CYS A 98 15.04 5.47 -1.03
CA CYS A 98 14.89 6.91 -1.26
C CYS A 98 13.45 7.37 -0.95
N TRP A 99 13.32 8.61 -0.47
CA TRP A 99 12.03 9.16 -0.04
C TRP A 99 10.95 9.09 -1.13
N ARG A 100 11.31 9.37 -2.39
CA ARG A 100 10.38 9.27 -3.55
C ARG A 100 9.78 7.88 -3.73
N LEU A 101 10.56 6.81 -3.44
CA LEU A 101 10.04 5.45 -3.53
C LEU A 101 9.14 5.12 -2.33
N LYS A 102 9.45 5.61 -1.13
CA LYS A 102 8.59 5.47 0.05
C LYS A 102 7.21 6.10 -0.21
N GLU A 103 7.20 7.35 -0.68
CA GLU A 103 5.97 8.07 -1.04
C GLU A 103 5.14 7.31 -2.07
N LEU A 104 5.78 6.83 -3.15
CA LEU A 104 5.10 6.05 -4.18
C LEU A 104 4.46 4.77 -3.62
N ILE A 105 5.15 4.07 -2.71
CA ILE A 105 4.61 2.86 -2.06
C ILE A 105 3.43 3.21 -1.15
N ILE A 106 3.53 4.29 -0.36
CA ILE A 106 2.45 4.78 0.51
C ILE A 106 1.21 5.07 -0.33
N VAL A 107 1.35 5.89 -1.38
CA VAL A 107 0.23 6.28 -2.26
C VAL A 107 -0.39 5.07 -2.93
N ALA A 108 0.41 4.09 -3.37
CA ALA A 108 -0.11 2.90 -4.04
C ALA A 108 -0.97 2.02 -3.13
N ASN A 109 -0.52 1.78 -1.90
CA ASN A 109 -1.28 0.98 -0.94
C ASN A 109 -2.50 1.74 -0.42
N PHE A 110 -2.38 3.04 -0.18
CA PHE A 110 -3.53 3.90 0.11
C PHE A 110 -4.59 3.80 -0.98
N THR A 111 -4.17 3.93 -2.25
CA THR A 111 -5.09 3.99 -3.39
C THR A 111 -5.89 2.70 -3.56
N GLU A 112 -5.26 1.54 -3.46
CA GLU A 112 -5.98 0.27 -3.57
C GLU A 112 -6.98 0.07 -2.42
N VAL A 113 -6.59 0.37 -1.17
CA VAL A 113 -7.50 0.24 -0.03
C VAL A 113 -8.64 1.25 -0.11
N TYR A 114 -8.34 2.52 -0.42
CA TYR A 114 -9.33 3.58 -0.56
C TYR A 114 -10.40 3.22 -1.60
N LEU A 115 -9.98 2.78 -2.79
CA LEU A 115 -10.90 2.37 -3.84
C LEU A 115 -11.68 1.10 -3.46
N ALA A 116 -11.05 0.18 -2.73
CA ALA A 116 -11.71 -1.04 -2.28
C ALA A 116 -12.81 -0.76 -1.25
N LYS A 117 -12.69 0.29 -0.45
CA LYS A 117 -13.67 0.71 0.57
C LYS A 117 -14.75 1.67 0.04
N GLU A 118 -14.64 2.15 -1.20
CA GLU A 118 -15.46 3.24 -1.71
C GLU A 118 -16.97 2.91 -1.72
N GLY A 119 -17.73 3.65 -0.90
CA GLY A 119 -19.19 3.64 -0.91
C GLY A 119 -19.84 2.45 -0.18
N HIS A 120 -19.16 1.84 0.81
CA HIS A 120 -19.75 0.80 1.65
C HIS A 120 -19.02 0.62 3.00
N GLU A 121 -19.68 -0.08 3.93
CA GLU A 121 -19.16 -0.40 5.27
C GLU A 121 -18.60 -1.84 5.40
N GLY A 122 -18.53 -2.59 4.29
CA GLY A 122 -17.96 -3.94 4.27
C GLY A 122 -16.47 -3.96 4.64
N LEU A 123 -16.01 -5.09 5.19
CA LEU A 123 -14.63 -5.25 5.68
C LEU A 123 -13.64 -5.42 4.52
N VAL A 124 -12.67 -4.51 4.46
CA VAL A 124 -11.56 -4.53 3.50
C VAL A 124 -10.25 -4.73 4.23
N GLY A 125 -9.52 -5.76 3.84
CA GLY A 125 -8.16 -5.98 4.30
C GLY A 125 -7.11 -5.82 3.20
N ILE A 126 -5.86 -5.91 3.61
CA ILE A 126 -4.69 -5.96 2.74
C ILE A 126 -3.82 -7.15 3.10
N ASN A 127 -3.24 -7.80 2.11
CA ASN A 127 -2.27 -8.86 2.31
C ASN A 127 -0.85 -8.39 1.96
N PHE A 128 0.09 -8.67 2.85
CA PHE A 128 1.53 -8.55 2.63
C PHE A 128 2.18 -9.92 2.53
N LEU A 129 3.37 -9.97 1.92
CA LEU A 129 4.22 -11.16 1.96
C LEU A 129 5.40 -10.87 2.86
N HIS A 130 5.54 -11.63 3.95
CA HIS A 130 6.63 -11.46 4.92
C HIS A 130 8.01 -11.58 4.27
N LYS A 131 8.13 -12.34 3.18
CA LYS A 131 9.37 -12.46 2.39
C LYS A 131 9.75 -11.20 1.61
N ILE A 132 8.82 -10.28 1.38
CA ILE A 132 9.05 -9.00 0.69
C ILE A 132 9.15 -7.90 1.76
N GLN A 133 10.33 -7.78 2.36
CA GLN A 133 10.51 -6.95 3.56
C GLN A 133 10.74 -5.46 3.26
N SER A 134 11.52 -5.13 2.22
CA SER A 134 11.95 -3.75 1.96
C SER A 134 10.82 -2.72 1.78
N PRO A 135 9.68 -3.01 1.14
CA PRO A 135 8.58 -2.04 1.02
C PRO A 135 7.57 -2.11 2.18
N LEU A 136 7.71 -3.03 3.14
CA LEU A 136 6.64 -3.37 4.08
C LEU A 136 6.17 -2.18 4.91
N LEU A 137 7.09 -1.45 5.55
CA LEU A 137 6.76 -0.34 6.46
C LEU A 137 5.97 0.79 5.75
N PRO A 138 6.44 1.37 4.62
CA PRO A 138 5.67 2.39 3.91
C PRO A 138 4.36 1.83 3.32
N ALA A 139 4.33 0.57 2.90
CA ALA A 139 3.13 -0.06 2.35
C ALA A 139 2.03 -0.23 3.41
N LEU A 140 2.42 -0.70 4.59
CA LEU A 140 1.55 -0.83 5.77
C LEU A 140 0.99 0.52 6.18
N TYR A 141 1.83 1.55 6.27
CA TYR A 141 1.40 2.90 6.61
C TYR A 141 0.39 3.45 5.57
N GLY A 142 0.65 3.27 4.27
CA GLY A 142 -0.30 3.68 3.22
C GLY A 142 -1.67 3.02 3.33
N ALA A 143 -1.72 1.72 3.65
CA ALA A 143 -2.98 1.01 3.88
C ALA A 143 -3.71 1.53 5.14
N MET A 144 -2.98 1.83 6.21
CA MET A 144 -3.53 2.39 7.45
C MET A 144 -4.09 3.81 7.25
N LEU A 145 -3.45 4.65 6.44
CA LEU A 145 -3.98 5.97 6.06
C LEU A 145 -5.34 5.87 5.35
N ALA A 146 -5.58 4.78 4.62
CA ALA A 146 -6.86 4.50 3.97
C ALA A 146 -7.86 3.76 4.88
N ASN A 147 -7.57 3.66 6.19
CA ASN A 147 -8.40 2.98 7.18
C ASN A 147 -8.68 1.51 6.85
N VAL A 148 -7.65 0.76 6.43
CA VAL A 148 -7.78 -0.70 6.23
C VAL A 148 -8.31 -1.38 7.50
N ASP A 149 -9.18 -2.38 7.35
CA ASP A 149 -9.82 -3.04 8.50
C ASP A 149 -8.99 -4.22 9.02
N ILE A 150 -8.31 -4.94 8.11
CA ILE A 150 -7.57 -6.18 8.42
C ILE A 150 -6.23 -6.18 7.69
N VAL A 151 -5.15 -6.54 8.39
CA VAL A 151 -3.83 -6.77 7.82
C VAL A 151 -3.53 -8.27 7.87
N ALA A 152 -3.54 -8.91 6.71
CA ALA A 152 -3.11 -10.29 6.55
C ALA A 152 -1.64 -10.34 6.11
N VAL A 153 -0.90 -11.35 6.55
CA VAL A 153 0.50 -11.52 6.14
C VAL A 153 0.79 -12.99 5.86
N GLY A 154 1.13 -13.29 4.61
CA GLY A 154 1.52 -14.61 4.15
C GLY A 154 3.04 -14.81 4.06
N ALA A 155 3.44 -16.04 3.74
CA ALA A 155 4.82 -16.41 3.39
C ALA A 155 5.89 -16.08 4.47
N GLY A 156 5.58 -16.33 5.75
CA GLY A 156 6.54 -16.22 6.85
C GLY A 156 5.86 -16.12 8.22
N ILE A 157 6.62 -15.76 9.26
CA ILE A 157 6.14 -15.60 10.64
C ILE A 157 6.23 -14.11 11.04
N PRO A 158 5.12 -13.36 10.97
CA PRO A 158 5.14 -11.90 11.06
C PRO A 158 5.07 -11.35 12.50
N LEU A 159 5.89 -11.84 13.43
CA LEU A 159 5.77 -11.52 14.87
C LEU A 159 5.95 -10.03 15.20
N GLU A 160 6.75 -9.30 14.42
CA GLU A 160 7.03 -7.88 14.65
C GLU A 160 5.89 -6.96 14.17
N ILE A 161 5.07 -7.40 13.22
CA ILE A 161 4.11 -6.55 12.52
C ILE A 161 3.02 -5.99 13.44
N PRO A 162 2.42 -6.74 14.39
CA PRO A 162 1.46 -6.18 15.34
C PRO A 162 2.03 -4.99 16.14
N LYS A 163 3.28 -5.09 16.61
CA LYS A 163 3.95 -4.01 17.34
C LYS A 163 4.23 -2.80 16.44
N ILE A 164 4.59 -3.04 15.18
CA ILE A 164 4.77 -2.00 14.17
C ILE A 164 3.46 -1.26 13.93
N ILE A 165 2.35 -1.97 13.76
CA ILE A 165 1.01 -1.36 13.62
C ILE A 165 0.72 -0.45 14.82
N ASP A 166 0.96 -0.93 16.03
CA ASP A 166 0.74 -0.16 17.25
C ASP A 166 1.58 1.12 17.30
N GLY A 167 2.86 1.06 16.90
CA GLY A 167 3.75 2.23 16.81
C GLY A 167 3.29 3.23 15.75
N LEU A 168 2.92 2.76 14.56
CA LEU A 168 2.40 3.61 13.49
C LEU A 168 1.10 4.32 13.89
N CYS A 169 0.20 3.67 14.63
CA CYS A 169 -1.00 4.31 15.18
C CYS A 169 -0.68 5.47 16.13
N ARG A 170 0.42 5.37 16.88
CA ARG A 170 0.89 6.40 17.82
C ARG A 170 1.78 7.47 17.17
N GLY A 171 2.10 7.34 15.88
CA GLY A 171 3.03 8.24 15.20
C GLY A 171 4.49 8.02 15.63
N GLU A 172 4.83 6.84 16.14
CA GLU A 172 6.19 6.51 16.57
C GLU A 172 7.04 6.02 15.40
N GLU A 173 8.36 6.28 15.45
CA GLU A 173 9.30 5.60 14.58
C GLU A 173 9.27 4.09 14.88
N VAL A 174 9.18 3.29 13.82
CA VAL A 174 9.13 1.83 13.89
C VAL A 174 10.31 1.22 13.17
N THR A 175 10.72 0.05 13.65
CA THR A 175 11.80 -0.73 13.07
C THR A 175 11.32 -2.13 12.70
N PHE A 176 11.93 -2.72 11.68
CA PHE A 176 11.67 -4.09 11.24
C PHE A 176 12.97 -4.78 10.84
N THR A 177 13.21 -5.98 11.36
CA THR A 177 14.42 -6.75 11.04
C THR A 177 14.40 -7.20 9.58
N LEU A 178 15.40 -6.77 8.80
CA LEU A 178 15.63 -7.20 7.43
C LEU A 178 16.49 -8.47 7.40
N HIS A 179 15.94 -9.55 6.87
CA HIS A 179 16.69 -10.79 6.70
C HIS A 179 17.46 -10.78 5.38
N VAL A 180 18.78 -10.66 5.47
CA VAL A 180 19.68 -10.72 4.33
C VAL A 180 20.40 -12.06 4.34
N GLN A 181 20.36 -12.78 3.22
CA GLN A 181 21.04 -14.07 3.11
C GLN A 181 22.56 -13.89 3.04
N GLY A 182 23.31 -14.67 3.81
CA GLY A 182 24.78 -14.70 3.74
C GLY A 182 25.50 -13.65 4.59
N THR A 183 24.78 -12.87 5.39
CA THR A 183 25.36 -11.94 6.38
C THR A 183 25.05 -12.41 7.80
N LYS A 184 25.94 -12.07 8.74
CA LYS A 184 25.72 -12.23 10.19
C LYS A 184 25.32 -10.91 10.86
N ASN A 185 25.41 -9.80 10.13
CA ASN A 185 25.04 -8.50 10.66
C ASN A 185 23.51 -8.38 10.69
N GLU A 186 23.00 -7.77 11.75
CA GLU A 186 21.60 -7.36 11.79
C GLU A 186 21.40 -6.17 10.86
N HIS A 187 20.40 -6.27 9.99
CA HIS A 187 19.95 -5.18 9.13
C HIS A 187 18.57 -4.75 9.61
N LEU A 188 18.36 -3.43 9.73
CA LEU A 188 17.11 -2.87 10.20
C LEU A 188 16.53 -1.93 9.14
N LEU A 189 15.25 -2.09 8.85
CA LEU A 189 14.46 -1.07 8.18
C LEU A 189 13.87 -0.16 9.24
N THR A 190 13.95 1.16 9.00
CA THR A 190 13.33 2.16 9.87
C THR A 190 12.31 2.98 9.07
N PHE A 191 11.24 3.36 9.75
CA PHE A 191 10.21 4.20 9.17
C PHE A 191 9.59 5.08 10.24
N ASP A 192 9.54 6.38 9.97
CA ASP A 192 8.92 7.37 10.83
C ASP A 192 7.70 7.97 10.09
N PRO A 193 6.47 7.73 10.57
CA PRO A 193 5.26 8.26 9.94
C PRO A 193 5.15 9.79 10.04
N GLN A 194 5.85 10.44 10.97
CA GLN A 194 5.83 11.90 11.13
C GLN A 194 6.67 12.63 10.08
N THR A 195 7.66 11.95 9.49
CA THR A 195 8.54 12.53 8.45
C THR A 195 8.28 11.92 7.07
N ALA A 196 7.37 10.95 6.96
CA ALA A 196 7.06 10.27 5.71
C ALA A 196 6.25 11.12 4.72
N LEU A 197 5.49 12.11 5.20
CA LEU A 197 4.70 13.06 4.43
C LEU A 197 4.96 14.48 4.95
N SER A 198 4.63 15.49 4.15
CA SER A 198 4.82 16.91 4.50
C SER A 198 3.71 17.44 5.41
N GLU A 199 2.56 16.76 5.41
CA GLU A 199 1.39 17.12 6.20
C GLU A 199 1.50 16.64 7.66
N VAL A 200 0.71 17.26 8.54
CA VAL A 200 0.65 16.87 9.96
C VAL A 200 0.19 15.42 10.07
N PHE A 201 0.93 14.64 10.87
CA PHE A 201 0.59 13.25 11.16
C PHE A 201 -0.87 13.12 11.61
N THR A 202 -1.59 12.20 10.97
CA THR A 202 -2.98 11.87 11.33
C THR A 202 -2.99 10.49 11.99
N PRO A 203 -3.48 10.37 13.25
CA PRO A 203 -3.65 9.08 13.89
C PRO A 203 -4.48 8.14 13.04
N THR A 204 -4.02 6.91 12.87
CA THR A 204 -4.70 5.89 12.07
C THR A 204 -5.42 4.90 12.96
N LYS A 205 -6.58 4.41 12.52
CA LYS A 205 -7.29 3.33 13.21
C LYS A 205 -6.42 2.07 13.16
N ARG A 206 -6.31 1.38 14.30
CA ARG A 206 -5.61 0.10 14.37
C ARG A 206 -6.41 -0.98 13.61
N PRO A 207 -5.88 -1.58 12.54
CA PRO A 207 -6.51 -2.71 11.90
C PRO A 207 -6.46 -3.96 12.78
N LEU A 208 -7.35 -4.92 12.47
CA LEU A 208 -7.18 -6.30 12.91
C LEU A 208 -5.98 -6.93 12.20
N PHE A 209 -5.43 -7.99 12.79
CA PHE A 209 -4.28 -8.72 12.26
C PHE A 209 -4.56 -10.22 12.32
#